data_AF-A0A3D2FEP3-F1
#
_entry.id   AF-A0A3D2FEP3-F1
#
_cell.length_a   1.000
_cell.length_b   1.000
_cell.length_c   1.000
_cell.angle_alpha   90.00
_cell.angle_beta   90.00
_cell.angle_gamma   90.00
#
_symmetry.space_group_name_H-M   'P 1'
#
loop_
_entity.id
_entity.type
_entity.pdbx_description
1 polymer ?
#
loop_
_entity_poly.entity_id
_entity_poly.type
_entity_poly.pdbx_seq_one_letter_code
_entity_poly.pdbx_strand_id
1 'polypeptide(L)'
;ILRFLVVALAFYAMSTFEGPVMSIKTVNALSHYTDWTVGHVHSGALGWMAMVAYGAMYHMVKKLWGVEKMYSESLVNVHFWLATIGTVVYVVAMWVSGIMQGLMWRDYDEYGTLTYTFVESVSAMHPYYAMRAIGGAIFNLGAWIALYNIVMTVRTASAVRGASAVPANA
;
A
#
# COMPACT_ATOMS: atom_id res chain seq x y z
N ILE A 1 -14.38 -6.05 4.99
CA ILE A 1 -14.21 -6.47 3.57
C ILE A 1 -14.54 -5.35 2.59
N LEU A 2 -15.79 -4.85 2.52
CA LEU A 2 -16.17 -3.78 1.57
C LEU A 2 -15.28 -2.53 1.61
N ARG A 3 -14.83 -2.12 2.81
CA ARG A 3 -13.90 -1.00 2.99
C ARG A 3 -12.62 -1.15 2.16
N PHE A 4 -12.05 -2.35 2.08
CA PHE A 4 -10.87 -2.62 1.25
C PHE A 4 -11.17 -2.40 -0.23
N LEU A 5 -12.30 -2.89 -0.74
CA LEU A 5 -12.66 -2.76 -2.14
C LEU A 5 -12.92 -1.30 -2.54
N VAL A 6 -13.60 -0.53 -1.69
CA VAL A 6 -13.88 0.89 -1.94
C VAL A 6 -12.59 1.71 -1.93
N VAL A 7 -11.72 1.51 -0.94
CA VAL A 7 -10.42 2.21 -0.87
C VAL A 7 -9.52 1.79 -2.03
N ALA A 8 -9.54 0.51 -2.41
CA ALA A 8 -8.82 0.03 -3.58
C ALA A 8 -9.22 0.83 -4.83
N LEU A 9 -10.52 0.93 -5.10
CA LEU A 9 -11.02 1.67 -6.25
C LEU A 9 -10.62 3.16 -6.22
N ALA A 10 -10.60 3.77 -5.04
CA ALA A 10 -10.14 5.16 -4.89
C ALA A 10 -8.66 5.33 -5.28
N PHE A 11 -7.77 4.45 -4.81
CA PHE A 11 -6.35 4.46 -5.20
C PHE A 11 -6.13 4.05 -6.66
N TYR A 12 -6.98 3.19 -7.21
CA TYR A 12 -6.98 2.90 -8.64
C TYR A 12 -7.29 4.14 -9.45
N ALA A 13 -8.37 4.85 -9.15
CA ALA A 13 -8.74 6.09 -9.83
C ALA A 13 -7.63 7.15 -9.70
N MET A 14 -7.04 7.29 -8.51
CA MET A 14 -5.93 8.21 -8.28
C MET A 14 -4.69 7.85 -9.11
N SER A 15 -4.21 6.61 -9.04
CA SER A 15 -3.00 6.18 -9.78
C SER A 15 -3.22 6.20 -11.29
N THR A 16 -4.37 5.74 -11.78
CA THR A 16 -4.71 5.80 -13.20
C THR A 16 -4.98 7.20 -13.72
N PHE A 17 -5.23 8.18 -12.85
CA PHE A 17 -5.21 9.60 -13.20
C PHE A 17 -3.79 10.19 -13.18
N GLU A 18 -3.01 9.87 -12.15
CA GLU A 18 -1.63 10.34 -11.98
C GLU A 18 -0.70 9.87 -13.10
N GLY A 19 -0.82 8.62 -13.56
CA GLY A 19 0.01 8.06 -14.63
C GLY A 19 -0.05 8.88 -15.92
N PRO A 20 -1.25 9.16 -16.48
CA PRO A 20 -1.42 10.08 -17.60
C PRO A 20 -0.84 11.47 -17.35
N VAL A 21 -1.03 12.06 -16.16
CA VAL A 21 -0.45 13.37 -15.81
C VAL A 21 1.07 13.32 -15.89
N MET A 22 1.71 12.30 -15.33
CA MET A 22 3.18 12.11 -15.40
C MET A 22 3.70 11.75 -16.79
N SER A 23 2.83 11.33 -17.71
CA SER A 23 3.21 11.07 -19.12
C SER A 23 3.30 12.35 -19.96
N ILE A 24 2.75 13.46 -19.48
CA ILE A 24 2.88 14.77 -20.12
C ILE A 24 4.34 15.22 -19.98
N LYS A 25 5.00 15.55 -21.09
CA LYS A 25 6.44 15.87 -21.15
C LYS A 25 6.90 16.89 -20.10
N THR A 26 6.11 17.95 -19.88
CA THR A 26 6.43 19.01 -18.90
C THR A 26 6.36 18.52 -17.46
N VAL A 27 5.43 17.64 -17.14
CA VAL A 27 5.34 16.99 -15.82
C VAL A 27 6.43 15.93 -15.69
N ASN A 28 6.66 15.15 -16.74
CA ASN A 28 7.69 14.12 -16.77
C ASN A 28 9.09 14.69 -16.54
N ALA A 29 9.36 15.90 -17.05
CA ALA A 29 10.62 16.60 -16.78
C ALA A 29 10.87 16.83 -15.27
N LEU A 30 9.83 16.78 -14.42
CA LEU A 30 9.87 16.84 -12.95
C LEU A 30 9.75 15.49 -12.26
N SER A 31 8.90 14.59 -12.75
CA SER A 31 8.68 13.30 -12.08
C SER A 31 9.71 12.24 -12.45
N HIS A 32 10.41 12.40 -13.58
CA HIS A 32 11.39 11.42 -14.05
C HIS A 32 12.64 11.40 -13.16
N TYR A 33 13.12 10.20 -12.85
CA TYR A 33 14.21 9.92 -11.91
C TYR A 33 14.00 10.36 -10.45
N THR A 34 12.84 10.93 -10.12
CA THR A 34 12.53 11.31 -8.74
C THR A 34 11.69 10.24 -8.04
N ASP A 35 11.63 10.35 -6.71
CA ASP A 35 10.81 9.51 -5.84
C ASP A 35 9.31 9.64 -6.13
N TRP A 36 8.88 10.61 -6.96
CA TRP A 36 7.49 10.71 -7.41
C TRP A 36 7.08 9.43 -8.17
N THR A 37 7.93 8.94 -9.06
CA THR A 37 7.66 7.68 -9.79
C THR A 37 7.42 6.53 -8.80
N VAL A 38 8.22 6.46 -7.72
CA VAL A 38 8.06 5.46 -6.66
C VAL A 38 6.74 5.63 -5.90
N GLY A 39 6.34 6.89 -5.62
CA GLY A 39 5.05 7.22 -5.03
C GLY A 39 3.87 6.76 -5.88
N HIS A 40 3.92 6.99 -7.19
CA HIS A 40 2.93 6.51 -8.15
C HIS A 40 2.86 4.98 -8.18
N VAL A 41 4.01 4.30 -8.23
CA VAL A 41 4.04 2.82 -8.19
C VAL A 41 3.37 2.30 -6.93
N HIS A 42 3.65 2.89 -5.76
CA HIS A 42 3.12 2.39 -4.50
C HIS A 42 1.67 2.82 -4.23
N SER A 43 1.20 3.93 -4.79
CA SER A 43 -0.23 4.28 -4.78
C SER A 43 -1.05 3.22 -5.52
N GLY A 44 -0.56 2.73 -6.66
CA GLY A 44 -1.14 1.61 -7.39
C GLY A 44 -0.91 0.23 -6.74
N ALA A 45 0.30 -0.07 -6.30
CA ALA A 45 0.67 -1.39 -5.78
C ALA A 45 0.03 -1.67 -4.41
N LEU A 46 0.21 -0.75 -3.45
CA LEU A 46 -0.31 -0.91 -2.09
C LEU A 46 -1.77 -0.47 -2.01
N GLY A 47 -2.08 0.70 -2.58
CA GLY A 47 -3.40 1.30 -2.47
C GLY A 47 -4.46 0.60 -3.30
N TRP A 48 -4.15 0.15 -4.52
CA TRP A 48 -5.09 -0.57 -5.38
C TRP A 48 -4.90 -2.09 -5.31
N MET A 49 -3.78 -2.60 -5.84
CA MET A 49 -3.57 -4.03 -6.08
C MET A 49 -3.63 -4.87 -4.81
N ALA A 50 -2.89 -4.47 -3.77
CA ALA A 50 -2.90 -5.20 -2.51
C ALA A 50 -4.26 -5.08 -1.80
N MET A 51 -4.89 -3.91 -1.77
CA MET A 51 -6.20 -3.71 -1.12
C MET A 51 -7.30 -4.55 -1.76
N VAL A 52 -7.40 -4.58 -3.09
CA VAL A 52 -8.39 -5.41 -3.79
C VAL A 52 -8.13 -6.89 -3.54
N ALA A 53 -6.85 -7.31 -3.58
CA ALA A 53 -6.46 -8.68 -3.28
C ALA A 53 -6.84 -9.08 -1.84
N TYR A 54 -6.58 -8.25 -0.83
CA TYR A 54 -6.98 -8.51 0.55
C TYR A 54 -8.50 -8.60 0.70
N GLY A 55 -9.25 -7.68 0.10
CA GLY A 55 -10.71 -7.72 0.07
C GLY A 55 -11.24 -9.01 -0.53
N ALA A 56 -10.69 -9.42 -1.68
CA ALA A 56 -11.05 -10.65 -2.37
C ALA A 56 -10.68 -11.90 -1.54
N MET A 57 -9.47 -11.95 -0.98
CA MET A 57 -9.03 -13.07 -0.14
C MET A 57 -9.91 -13.25 1.08
N TYR A 58 -10.24 -12.17 1.80
CA TYR A 58 -11.16 -12.25 2.95
C TYR A 58 -12.55 -12.75 2.55
N HIS A 59 -13.04 -12.41 1.35
CA HIS A 59 -14.31 -12.94 0.87
C HIS A 59 -14.19 -14.43 0.50
N MET A 60 -13.15 -14.79 -0.25
CA MET A 60 -12.94 -16.14 -0.77
C MET A 60 -12.68 -17.16 0.33
N VAL A 61 -11.87 -16.81 1.35
CA VAL A 61 -11.60 -17.70 2.48
C VAL A 61 -12.90 -18.10 3.18
N LYS A 62 -13.83 -17.15 3.38
CA LYS A 62 -15.14 -17.46 3.97
C LYS A 62 -15.94 -18.45 3.13
N LYS A 63 -15.95 -18.25 1.81
CA LYS A 63 -16.69 -19.12 0.88
C LYS A 63 -16.09 -20.52 0.77
N LEU A 64 -14.77 -20.64 0.65
CA LEU A 64 -14.08 -21.93 0.51
C LEU A 64 -14.21 -22.78 1.78
N TRP A 65 -14.07 -22.16 2.95
CA TRP A 65 -14.20 -22.86 4.24
C TRP A 65 -15.64 -22.90 4.78
N GLY A 66 -16.62 -22.35 4.07
CA GLY A 66 -18.03 -22.42 4.44
C GLY A 66 -18.31 -21.76 5.79
N VAL A 67 -17.59 -20.69 6.12
CA VAL A 67 -17.76 -19.94 7.37
C VAL A 67 -18.45 -18.60 7.10
N GLU A 68 -19.34 -18.16 7.99
CA GLU A 68 -20.07 -16.90 7.82
C GLU A 68 -19.18 -15.67 8.01
N LYS A 69 -18.20 -15.79 8.92
CA LYS A 69 -17.33 -14.71 9.40
C LYS A 69 -15.88 -15.18 9.42
N MET A 70 -14.94 -14.24 9.28
CA MET A 70 -13.53 -14.55 9.56
C MET A 70 -13.35 -14.82 11.06
N TYR A 71 -12.22 -15.41 11.44
CA TYR A 71 -11.87 -15.67 12.84
C TYR A 71 -12.03 -14.44 13.73
N SER A 72 -11.59 -13.26 13.26
CA SER A 72 -11.90 -11.99 13.91
C SER A 72 -12.15 -10.88 12.89
N GLU A 73 -13.37 -10.34 12.88
CA GLU A 73 -13.72 -9.15 12.08
C GLU A 73 -13.02 -7.89 12.59
N SER A 74 -12.69 -7.83 13.89
CA SER A 74 -11.90 -6.73 14.45
C SER A 74 -10.49 -6.70 13.86
N LEU A 75 -9.85 -7.86 13.70
CA LEU A 75 -8.53 -7.96 13.06
C LEU A 75 -8.57 -7.57 11.58
N VAL A 76 -9.67 -7.87 10.86
CA VAL A 76 -9.87 -7.36 9.50
C VAL A 76 -9.91 -5.83 9.48
N ASN A 77 -10.56 -5.21 10.46
CA ASN A 77 -10.63 -3.75 10.57
C ASN A 77 -9.29 -3.12 10.98
N VAL A 78 -8.54 -3.75 11.88
CA VAL A 78 -7.18 -3.31 12.25
C VAL A 78 -6.26 -3.38 11.04
N HIS A 79 -6.27 -4.50 10.31
CA HIS A 79 -5.51 -4.63 9.06
C HIS A 79 -5.89 -3.54 8.05
N PHE A 80 -7.19 -3.26 7.87
CA PHE A 80 -7.64 -2.19 6.98
C PHE A 80 -7.01 -0.84 7.33
N TRP A 81 -7.02 -0.45 8.61
CA TRP A 81 -6.45 0.82 9.04
C TRP A 81 -4.94 0.87 8.90
N LEU A 82 -4.23 -0.19 9.28
CA LEU A 82 -2.78 -0.28 9.12
C LEU A 82 -2.38 -0.18 7.64
N ALA A 83 -3.04 -0.95 6.77
CA ALA A 83 -2.77 -0.92 5.34
C ALA A 83 -3.08 0.47 4.75
N THR A 84 -4.18 1.11 5.17
CA THR A 84 -4.57 2.44 4.65
C THR A 84 -3.59 3.52 5.11
N ILE A 85 -3.31 3.60 6.42
CA ILE A 85 -2.39 4.59 6.98
C ILE A 85 -0.98 4.38 6.42
N GLY A 86 -0.50 3.12 6.38
CA GLY A 86 0.81 2.79 5.83
C GLY A 86 0.94 3.23 4.36
N THR A 87 -0.10 2.99 3.55
CA THR A 87 -0.14 3.43 2.14
C THR A 87 -0.10 4.95 2.04
N VAL A 88 -0.93 5.67 2.79
CA VAL A 88 -0.99 7.14 2.74
C VAL A 88 0.34 7.75 3.16
N VAL A 89 0.94 7.29 4.26
CA VAL A 89 2.25 7.76 4.72
C VAL A 89 3.32 7.54 3.65
N TYR A 90 3.33 6.37 3.01
CA TYR A 90 4.27 6.04 1.95
C TYR A 90 4.12 6.98 0.75
N VAL A 91 2.89 7.12 0.23
CA VAL A 91 2.61 7.93 -0.98
C VAL A 91 2.92 9.39 -0.72
N VAL A 92 2.49 9.96 0.41
CA VAL A 92 2.76 11.36 0.75
C VAL A 92 4.26 11.62 0.88
N ALA A 93 5.02 10.73 1.53
CA ALA A 93 6.47 10.88 1.63
C ALA A 93 7.14 10.91 0.25
N MET A 94 6.70 10.05 -0.68
CA MET A 94 7.24 9.97 -2.03
C MET A 94 6.84 11.13 -2.94
N TRP A 95 5.63 11.68 -2.78
CA TRP A 95 5.24 12.90 -3.49
C TRP A 95 6.08 14.10 -3.05
N VAL A 96 6.22 14.31 -1.74
CA VAL A 96 6.98 15.46 -1.24
C VAL A 96 8.46 15.35 -1.63
N SER A 97 9.08 14.19 -1.42
CA SER A 97 10.47 13.96 -1.85
C SER A 97 10.65 14.07 -3.36
N GLY A 98 9.74 13.51 -4.16
CA GLY A 98 9.82 13.53 -5.61
C GLY A 98 9.74 14.94 -6.20
N ILE A 99 8.80 15.75 -5.69
CA ILE A 99 8.70 17.17 -6.08
C ILE A 99 9.95 17.92 -5.63
N MET A 100 10.41 17.72 -4.39
CA MET A 100 11.58 18.41 -3.86
C MET A 100 12.86 18.07 -4.65
N GLN A 101 13.13 16.81 -4.96
CA GLN A 101 14.24 16.40 -5.84
C GLN A 101 14.17 17.09 -7.19
N GLY A 102 13.02 17.00 -7.86
CA GLY A 102 12.90 17.54 -9.20
C GLY A 102 12.98 19.07 -9.24
N LEU A 103 12.60 19.76 -8.17
CA LEU A 103 12.81 21.20 -8.01
C LEU A 103 14.28 21.53 -7.73
N MET A 104 14.92 20.85 -6.77
CA MET A 104 16.33 21.08 -6.42
C MET A 104 17.28 20.83 -7.61
N TRP A 105 17.01 19.82 -8.43
CA TRP A 105 17.86 19.47 -9.58
C TRP A 105 17.76 20.42 -10.77
N ARG A 106 16.77 21.31 -10.78
CA ARG A 106 16.59 22.31 -11.84
C ARG A 106 16.65 23.73 -11.34
N ASP A 107 16.96 23.92 -10.07
CA ASP A 107 16.99 25.24 -9.49
C ASP A 107 18.28 25.93 -9.94
N TYR A 108 18.10 27.11 -10.54
CA TYR A 108 19.19 27.96 -10.99
C TYR A 108 19.15 29.26 -10.21
N ASP A 109 20.31 29.72 -9.77
CA ASP A 109 20.46 31.01 -9.09
C ASP A 109 20.38 32.18 -10.08
N GLU A 110 20.49 33.40 -9.56
CA GLU A 110 20.46 34.64 -10.36
C GLU A 110 21.61 34.73 -11.38
N TYR A 111 22.65 33.92 -11.24
CA TYR A 111 23.82 33.85 -12.13
C TYR A 111 23.73 32.69 -13.13
N GLY A 112 22.66 31.89 -13.11
CA GLY A 112 22.46 30.73 -13.98
C GLY A 112 23.27 29.50 -13.59
N THR A 113 23.80 29.45 -12.37
CA THR A 113 24.47 28.26 -11.81
C THR A 113 23.45 27.40 -11.06
N LEU A 114 23.67 26.08 -10.98
CA LEU A 114 22.83 25.20 -10.19
C LEU A 114 22.89 25.58 -8.70
N THR A 115 21.73 25.87 -8.10
CA THR A 115 21.63 26.30 -6.69
C THR A 115 22.07 25.21 -5.72
N TYR A 116 21.76 23.95 -6.02
CA TYR A 116 22.02 22.81 -5.15
C TYR A 116 22.97 21.80 -5.79
N THR A 117 23.89 21.28 -4.99
CA THR A 117 24.62 20.06 -5.33
C THR A 117 23.72 18.84 -5.25
N PHE A 118 24.08 17.77 -5.96
CA PHE A 118 23.34 16.51 -5.88
C PHE A 118 23.32 15.94 -4.45
N VAL A 119 24.42 16.06 -3.70
CA VAL A 119 24.52 15.53 -2.33
C VAL A 119 23.55 16.24 -1.38
N GLU A 120 23.34 17.55 -1.54
CA GLU A 120 22.34 18.28 -0.75
C GLU A 120 20.93 17.78 -1.02
N SER A 121 20.59 17.48 -2.28
CA SER A 121 19.30 16.87 -2.61
C SER A 121 19.12 15.50 -1.94
N VAL A 122 20.17 14.67 -1.91
CA VAL A 122 20.12 13.35 -1.24
C VAL A 122 19.96 13.51 0.27
N SER A 123 20.70 14.43 0.89
CA SER A 123 20.59 14.73 2.32
C SER A 123 19.18 15.20 2.69
N ALA A 124 18.58 16.06 1.86
CA ALA A 124 17.22 16.54 2.05
C ALA A 124 16.17 15.41 1.96
N MET A 125 16.45 14.30 1.27
CA MET A 125 15.52 13.18 1.12
C MET A 125 15.47 12.23 2.31
N HIS A 126 16.49 12.23 3.17
CA HIS A 126 16.61 11.30 4.29
C HIS A 126 15.34 11.20 5.18
N PRO A 127 14.70 12.30 5.64
CA PRO A 127 13.47 12.20 6.43
C PRO A 127 12.33 11.49 5.68
N TYR A 128 12.21 11.70 4.38
CA TYR A 128 11.18 11.05 3.57
C TYR A 128 11.47 9.57 3.35
N TYR A 129 12.74 9.16 3.29
CA TYR A 129 13.11 7.74 3.30
C TYR A 129 12.76 7.04 4.60
N ALA A 130 12.96 7.71 5.75
CA ALA A 130 12.51 7.20 7.03
C ALA A 130 10.98 7.07 7.08
N MET A 131 10.25 8.11 6.65
CA MET A 131 8.78 8.07 6.58
C MET A 131 8.27 6.95 5.67
N ARG A 132 8.88 6.76 4.50
CA ARG A 132 8.57 5.66 3.58
C ARG A 132 8.74 4.30 4.24
N ALA A 133 9.87 4.09 4.91
CA ALA A 133 10.16 2.84 5.61
C ALA A 133 9.14 2.57 6.71
N ILE A 134 8.77 3.60 7.48
CA ILE A 134 7.74 3.50 8.53
C ILE A 134 6.37 3.17 7.91
N GLY A 135 5.96 3.87 6.85
CA GLY A 135 4.69 3.60 6.16
C GLY A 135 4.62 2.17 5.61
N GLY A 136 5.71 1.71 4.98
CA GLY A 136 5.83 0.32 4.50
C GLY A 136 5.81 -0.71 5.64
N ALA A 137 6.46 -0.43 6.76
CA ALA A 137 6.45 -1.30 7.94
C ALA A 137 5.05 -1.41 8.56
N ILE A 138 4.31 -0.29 8.67
CA ILE A 138 2.92 -0.28 9.14
C ILE A 138 2.04 -1.13 8.22
N PHE A 139 2.18 -0.97 6.90
CA PHE A 139 1.46 -1.78 5.92
C PHE A 139 1.77 -3.28 6.10
N ASN A 140 3.06 -3.62 6.23
CA ASN A 140 3.52 -4.99 6.39
C ASN A 140 3.03 -5.62 7.70
N LEU A 141 2.96 -4.86 8.79
CA LEU A 141 2.34 -5.31 10.04
C LEU A 141 0.86 -5.68 9.82
N GLY A 142 0.14 -4.90 9.01
CA GLY A 142 -1.20 -5.23 8.56
C GLY A 142 -1.26 -6.57 7.82
N ALA A 143 -0.31 -6.84 6.93
CA ALA A 143 -0.21 -8.10 6.18
C ALA A 143 0.00 -9.31 7.11
N TRP A 144 0.84 -9.18 8.15
CA TRP A 144 1.03 -10.22 9.16
C TRP A 144 -0.25 -10.51 9.94
N ILE A 145 -1.00 -9.47 10.32
CA ILE A 145 -2.31 -9.62 10.96
C ILE A 145 -3.31 -10.32 10.02
N ALA A 146 -3.26 -9.99 8.73
CA ALA A 146 -4.10 -10.63 7.72
C ALA A 146 -3.81 -12.13 7.62
N LEU A 147 -2.53 -12.49 7.51
CA LEU A 147 -2.07 -13.88 7.46
C LEU A 147 -2.52 -14.65 8.70
N TYR A 148 -2.28 -14.10 9.90
CA TYR A 148 -2.71 -14.72 11.15
C TYR A 148 -4.23 -14.96 11.18
N ASN A 149 -5.03 -13.96 10.82
CA ASN A 149 -6.49 -14.07 10.83
C ASN A 149 -6.99 -15.12 9.82
N ILE A 150 -6.39 -15.18 8.62
CA ILE A 150 -6.72 -16.18 7.60
C ILE A 150 -6.35 -17.59 8.10
N VAL A 151 -5.12 -17.79 8.60
CA VAL A 151 -4.66 -19.08 9.11
C VAL A 151 -5.55 -19.59 10.24
N MET A 152 -5.90 -18.72 11.20
CA MET A 152 -6.80 -19.09 12.29
C MET A 152 -8.21 -19.42 11.79
N THR A 153 -8.71 -18.71 10.80
CA THR A 153 -10.02 -19.02 10.19
C THR A 153 -10.02 -20.41 9.57
N VAL A 154 -8.98 -20.72 8.79
CA VAL A 154 -8.81 -22.03 8.15
C VAL A 154 -8.71 -23.15 9.21
N ARG A 155 -7.87 -22.96 10.24
CA ARG A 155 -7.69 -23.97 11.30
C ARG A 155 -8.97 -24.23 12.08
N THR A 156 -9.69 -23.20 12.49
CA THR A 156 -10.95 -23.34 13.25
C THR A 156 -12.03 -23.99 12.38
N ALA A 157 -12.16 -23.57 11.12
CA ALA A 157 -13.14 -24.15 10.20
C ALA A 157 -12.87 -25.65 9.93
N SER A 158 -11.61 -26.01 9.70
CA SER A 158 -11.22 -27.41 9.50
C SER A 158 -11.43 -28.26 10.76
N ALA A 159 -11.19 -27.73 11.96
CA ALA A 159 -11.45 -28.45 13.21
C ALA A 159 -12.94 -28.72 13.41
N VAL A 160 -13.81 -27.75 13.14
CA VAL A 160 -15.27 -27.92 13.21
C VAL A 160 -15.76 -28.96 12.20
N ARG A 161 -15.26 -28.91 10.94
CA ARG A 161 -15.58 -29.93 9.93
C ARG A 161 -15.12 -31.33 10.34
N GLY A 162 -13.92 -31.45 10.91
CA GLY A 162 -13.38 -32.73 11.40
C GLY A 162 -14.18 -33.31 12.56
N ALA A 163 -14.65 -32.46 13.50
CA ALA A 163 -15.49 -32.89 14.61
C ALA A 163 -16.92 -33.26 14.17
N SER A 164 -17.41 -32.68 13.08
CA SER A 164 -18.73 -32.97 12.50
C SER A 164 -18.75 -34.25 11.65
N ALA A 165 -17.58 -34.73 11.23
CA ALA A 165 -17.43 -36.03 10.60
C ALA A 165 -17.50 -37.12 11.70
N VAL A 166 -18.72 -37.59 11.99
CA VAL A 166 -18.94 -38.75 12.86
C VAL A 166 -18.08 -39.91 12.36
N PRO A 167 -17.30 -40.61 13.21
CA PRO A 167 -16.62 -41.82 12.78
C PRO A 167 -17.69 -42.80 12.30
N ALA A 168 -17.59 -43.24 11.05
CA ALA A 168 -18.39 -44.35 10.55
C ALA A 168 -18.03 -45.56 11.42
N ASN A 169 -18.81 -45.79 12.48
CA ASN A 169 -18.65 -46.94 13.34
C ASN A 169 -18.87 -48.20 12.48
N ALA A 170 -17.83 -49.04 12.47
CA ALA A 170 -17.81 -50.39 11.93
C ALA A 170 -18.59 -51.36 12.83
#